data_AF-Q8BNB5-F1
#
_entry.id   AF-Q8BNB5-F1
#
_cell.length_a   1.000
_cell.length_b   1.000
_cell.length_c   1.000
_cell.angle_alpha   90.00
_cell.angle_beta   90.00
_cell.angle_gamma   90.00
#
_symmetry.space_group_name_H-M   'P 1'
#
loop_
_entity.id
_entity.type
_entity.pdbx_description
1 polymer ?
#
loop_
_entity_poly.entity_id
_entity_poly.type
_entity_poly.pdbx_seq_one_letter_code
_entity_poly.pdbx_strand_id
1 'polypeptide(L)'
;MSFRPICSANHKESKITIFEKENFIGRQWEICDDYPSLQAMGWFNNEVGSMKIQCGAWVCYQYPGYRGYQYILECDHHGGDYKHWPEWGSHAQTSQIQSIRRIQQ
;
A
#
# COMPACT_ATOMS: atom_id res chain seq x y z
N MET A 1 -1.67 -21.18 -13.43
CA MET A 1 -2.02 -20.29 -12.31
C MET A 1 -1.19 -20.72 -11.11
N SER A 2 -0.63 -19.78 -10.36
CA SER A 2 0.10 -20.04 -9.11
C SER A 2 -0.62 -19.36 -7.94
N PHE A 3 -0.45 -19.90 -6.74
CA PHE A 3 -0.98 -19.34 -5.51
C PHE A 3 0.15 -19.28 -4.49
N ARG A 4 0.19 -18.21 -3.69
CA ARG A 4 1.13 -18.03 -2.59
C ARG A 4 0.37 -17.51 -1.36
N PRO A 5 0.58 -18.09 -0.17
CA PRO A 5 -0.01 -17.55 1.06
C PRO A 5 0.60 -16.19 1.43
N ILE A 6 -0.19 -15.37 2.13
CA ILE A 6 0.24 -14.06 2.68
C ILE A 6 0.46 -14.26 4.18
N CYS A 7 1.66 -14.72 4.53
CA CYS A 7 1.99 -15.11 5.91
C CYS A 7 2.08 -13.93 6.88
N SER A 8 2.40 -12.74 6.36
CA SER A 8 2.52 -11.50 7.13
C SER A 8 1.20 -10.85 7.48
N ALA A 9 0.06 -11.32 6.97
CA ALA A 9 -1.25 -10.74 7.25
C ALA A 9 -1.59 -10.81 8.75
N ASN A 10 -1.75 -9.65 9.38
CA ASN A 10 -2.19 -9.50 10.76
C ASN A 10 -3.05 -8.24 10.86
N HIS A 11 -4.37 -8.41 10.70
CA HIS A 11 -5.31 -7.30 10.57
C HIS A 11 -5.27 -6.32 11.76
N LYS A 12 -5.07 -6.79 12.99
CA LYS A 12 -5.12 -5.94 14.20
C LYS A 12 -3.89 -5.05 14.37
N GLU A 13 -2.75 -5.51 13.91
CA GLU A 13 -1.46 -4.81 14.05
C GLU A 13 -0.99 -4.19 12.74
N SER A 14 -1.79 -4.31 11.67
CA SER A 14 -1.40 -3.81 10.34
C SER A 14 -1.16 -2.31 10.37
N LYS A 15 0.00 -1.92 9.85
CA LYS A 15 0.44 -0.52 9.80
C LYS A 15 1.25 -0.27 8.53
N ILE A 16 0.90 0.79 7.83
CA ILE A 16 1.58 1.27 6.64
C ILE A 16 1.84 2.77 6.77
N THR A 17 3.00 3.24 6.30
CA THR A 17 3.25 4.65 6.03
C THR A 17 3.36 4.89 4.53
N ILE A 18 2.53 5.79 4.00
CA ILE A 18 2.61 6.24 2.61
C ILE A 18 3.36 7.57 2.53
N PHE A 19 4.12 7.77 1.45
CA PHE A 19 4.93 8.96 1.21
C PHE A 19 4.61 9.59 -0.13
N GLU A 20 4.73 10.91 -0.19
CA GLU A 20 4.37 11.70 -1.38
C GLU A 20 5.32 11.43 -2.54
N LYS A 21 6.61 11.21 -2.24
CA LYS A 21 7.66 10.98 -3.22
C LYS A 21 8.31 9.62 -3.01
N GLU A 22 9.07 9.20 -4.01
CA GLU A 22 9.92 8.01 -3.93
C GLU A 22 10.98 8.16 -2.83
N ASN A 23 11.58 7.04 -2.43
CA ASN A 23 12.64 6.99 -1.41
C ASN A 23 12.26 7.53 -0.02
N PHE A 24 10.98 7.48 0.34
CA PHE A 24 10.46 7.88 1.65
C PHE A 24 10.61 9.38 1.94
N ILE A 25 10.42 10.20 0.92
CA ILE A 25 10.59 11.65 0.98
C ILE A 25 9.24 12.37 0.87
N GLY A 26 9.17 13.57 1.43
CA GLY A 26 8.03 14.47 1.32
C GLY A 26 7.03 14.24 2.44
N ARG A 27 5.78 14.63 2.20
CA ARG A 27 4.72 14.43 3.19
C ARG A 27 4.43 12.94 3.35
N GLN A 28 4.19 12.53 4.60
CA GLN A 28 3.88 11.15 4.94
C GLN A 28 2.58 11.06 5.75
N TRP A 29 1.94 9.89 5.69
CA TRP A 29 0.87 9.52 6.62
C TRP A 29 1.01 8.07 7.06
N GLU A 30 0.85 7.86 8.35
CA GLU A 30 0.70 6.54 8.94
C GLU A 30 -0.78 6.14 8.95
N ILE A 31 -1.05 4.91 8.52
CA ILE A 31 -2.38 4.37 8.32
C ILE A 31 -2.45 2.99 8.99
N CYS A 32 -3.44 2.83 9.87
CA CYS A 32 -3.71 1.60 10.63
C CYS A 32 -5.09 1.00 10.34
N ASP A 33 -5.88 1.65 9.47
CA ASP A 33 -7.24 1.27 9.11
C ASP A 33 -7.45 1.26 7.59
N ASP A 34 -8.60 0.75 7.16
CA ASP A 34 -8.96 0.68 5.75
C ASP A 34 -9.49 2.03 5.26
N TYR A 35 -9.04 2.48 4.09
CA TYR A 35 -9.47 3.74 3.50
C TYR A 35 -10.00 3.50 2.08
N PRO A 36 -11.32 3.54 1.87
CA PRO A 36 -11.91 3.45 0.53
C PRO A 36 -11.64 4.70 -0.32
N SER A 37 -11.18 5.80 0.27
CA SER A 37 -10.64 6.96 -0.45
C SER A 37 -9.54 7.62 0.37
N LEU A 38 -8.32 7.65 -0.16
CA LEU A 38 -7.22 8.39 0.44
C LEU A 38 -7.48 9.90 0.43
N GLN A 39 -8.19 10.41 -0.59
CA GLN A 39 -8.56 11.82 -0.67
C GLN A 39 -9.49 12.22 0.47
N ALA A 40 -10.44 11.36 0.84
CA ALA A 40 -11.33 11.61 1.98
C ALA A 40 -10.59 11.64 3.33
N MET A 41 -9.45 10.94 3.44
CA MET A 41 -8.54 11.01 4.59
C MET A 41 -7.78 12.35 4.66
N GLY A 42 -7.66 13.06 3.53
CA GLY A 42 -6.81 14.26 3.41
C GLY A 42 -5.52 14.02 2.62
N TRP A 43 -5.40 12.92 1.88
CA TRP A 43 -4.32 12.74 0.90
C TRP A 43 -4.63 13.53 -0.38
N PHE A 44 -3.86 14.57 -0.66
CA PHE A 44 -4.20 15.53 -1.72
C PHE A 44 -3.79 15.10 -3.14
N ASN A 45 -3.00 14.04 -3.29
CA ASN A 45 -2.56 13.53 -4.59
C ASN A 45 -3.33 12.25 -4.96
N ASN A 46 -3.37 11.89 -6.24
CA ASN A 46 -3.85 10.58 -6.68
C ASN A 46 -2.74 9.53 -6.69
N GLU A 47 -1.50 9.94 -6.46
CA GLU A 47 -0.32 9.08 -6.47
C GLU A 47 0.27 8.91 -5.07
N VAL A 48 0.97 7.80 -4.88
CA VAL A 48 1.84 7.51 -3.75
C VAL A 48 3.23 7.22 -4.30
N GLY A 49 4.26 7.90 -3.79
CA GLY A 49 5.62 7.76 -4.30
C GLY A 49 6.37 6.58 -3.70
N SER A 50 6.19 6.31 -2.41
CA SER A 50 6.80 5.17 -1.73
C SER A 50 6.00 4.76 -0.50
N MET A 51 6.22 3.55 -0.01
CA MET A 51 5.49 2.96 1.12
C MET A 51 6.39 2.16 2.04
N LYS A 52 6.11 2.23 3.34
CA LYS A 52 6.71 1.37 4.36
C LYS A 52 5.63 0.54 5.02
N ILE A 53 5.75 -0.78 4.96
CA ILE A 53 4.85 -1.70 5.65
C ILE A 53 5.52 -2.11 6.96
N GLN A 54 5.21 -1.41 8.04
CA GLN A 54 5.80 -1.74 9.34
C GLN A 54 5.29 -3.08 9.87
N CYS A 55 4.01 -3.38 9.65
CA CYS A 55 3.36 -4.59 10.16
C CYS A 55 2.20 -4.99 9.25
N GLY A 56 1.93 -6.29 9.17
CA GLY A 56 0.79 -6.81 8.43
C GLY A 56 1.04 -6.94 6.93
N ALA A 57 -0.06 -7.05 6.19
CA ALA A 57 -0.07 -7.01 4.74
C ALA A 57 -1.25 -6.15 4.27
N TRP A 58 -1.04 -5.45 3.16
CA TRP A 58 -1.97 -4.45 2.64
C TRP A 58 -2.26 -4.72 1.16
N VAL A 59 -3.46 -4.34 0.72
CA VAL A 59 -3.78 -4.20 -0.70
C VAL A 59 -4.01 -2.72 -1.00
N CYS A 60 -3.25 -2.20 -1.95
CA CYS A 60 -3.41 -0.86 -2.49
C CYS A 60 -4.11 -0.93 -3.85
N TYR A 61 -4.95 0.05 -4.13
CA TYR A 61 -5.82 0.09 -5.31
C TYR A 61 -5.69 1.40 -6.07
N GLN A 62 -5.73 1.29 -7.40
CA GLN A 62 -5.62 2.43 -8.31
C GLN A 62 -6.72 3.48 -8.11
N TYR A 63 -7.97 3.05 -7.85
CA TYR A 63 -9.13 3.92 -7.74
C TYR A 63 -9.80 3.84 -6.36
N PRO A 64 -10.63 4.84 -5.98
CA PRO A 64 -11.45 4.77 -4.78
C PRO A 64 -12.44 3.59 -4.82
N GLY A 65 -12.77 3.09 -3.63
CA GLY A 65 -13.67 1.97 -3.42
C GLY A 65 -13.08 0.62 -3.79
N TYR A 66 -11.75 0.46 -3.69
CA TYR A 66 -11.04 -0.79 -3.92
C TYR A 66 -11.14 -1.32 -5.36
N ARG A 67 -10.93 -0.43 -6.34
CA ARG A 67 -11.09 -0.72 -7.78
C ARG A 67 -9.81 -0.48 -8.58
N GLY A 68 -9.76 -1.06 -9.77
CA GLY A 68 -8.63 -0.97 -10.70
C GLY A 68 -7.53 -1.97 -10.38
N TYR A 69 -6.29 -1.64 -10.75
CA TYR A 69 -5.12 -2.46 -10.41
C TYR A 69 -4.95 -2.60 -8.89
N GLN A 70 -4.44 -3.77 -8.48
CA GLN A 70 -4.26 -4.15 -7.08
C GLN A 70 -2.81 -4.49 -6.84
N TYR A 71 -2.26 -4.02 -5.73
CA TYR A 71 -0.88 -4.29 -5.34
C TYR A 71 -0.84 -4.81 -3.91
N ILE A 72 -0.29 -6.00 -3.73
CA ILE A 72 -0.13 -6.63 -2.41
C ILE A 72 1.23 -6.23 -1.87
N LEU A 73 1.23 -5.64 -0.68
CA LEU A 73 2.44 -5.17 -0.01
C LEU A 73 2.52 -5.85 1.35
N GLU A 74 3.63 -6.53 1.59
CA GLU A 74 3.86 -7.33 2.78
C GLU A 74 5.03 -6.79 3.59
N CYS A 75 4.94 -6.86 4.92
CA CYS A 75 6.01 -6.40 5.82
C CYS A 75 7.28 -7.26 5.77
N ASP A 76 7.18 -8.52 5.35
CA ASP A 76 8.32 -9.45 5.23
C ASP A 76 9.01 -9.38 3.86
N HIS A 77 8.36 -8.77 2.86
CA HIS A 77 8.95 -8.58 1.53
C HIS A 77 9.70 -7.25 1.46
N HIS A 78 10.94 -7.26 0.93
CA HIS A 78 11.87 -6.12 0.95
C HIS A 78 12.11 -5.51 2.35
N GLY A 79 11.84 -6.25 3.43
CA GLY A 79 11.85 -5.71 4.79
C GLY A 79 10.78 -4.64 5.04
N GLY A 80 9.70 -4.65 4.25
CA GLY A 80 8.62 -3.69 4.30
C GLY A 80 8.89 -2.38 3.56
N ASP A 81 10.06 -2.21 2.95
CA ASP A 81 10.47 -0.98 2.28
C ASP A 81 10.18 -1.05 0.76
N TYR A 82 9.23 -0.23 0.28
CA TYR A 82 8.88 -0.10 -1.13
C TYR A 82 9.18 1.33 -1.60
N LYS A 83 10.37 1.54 -2.17
CA LYS A 83 10.91 2.88 -2.47
C LYS A 83 10.42 3.46 -3.78
N HIS A 84 10.00 2.60 -4.71
CA HIS A 84 9.55 2.97 -6.04
C HIS A 84 8.33 2.14 -6.44
N TRP A 85 7.45 2.70 -7.27
CA TRP A 85 6.23 1.99 -7.69
C TRP A 85 6.45 0.66 -8.44
N PRO A 86 7.54 0.43 -9.19
CA PRO A 86 7.80 -0.88 -9.80
C PRO A 86 8.04 -2.00 -8.77
N GLU A 87 8.41 -1.66 -7.53
CA GLU A 87 8.63 -2.63 -6.44
C GLU A 87 7.31 -3.13 -5.84
N TRP A 88 6.17 -2.51 -6.14
CA TRP A 88 4.86 -2.94 -5.62
C TRP A 88 4.37 -4.26 -6.25
N GLY A 89 5.04 -4.72 -7.31
CA GLY A 89 4.82 -6.00 -7.96
C GLY A 89 5.21 -5.96 -9.43
N SER A 90 5.51 -7.12 -10.02
CA SER A 90 5.98 -7.24 -11.41
C SER A 90 5.03 -6.67 -12.46
N HIS A 91 3.73 -6.60 -12.15
CA HIS A 91 2.68 -6.03 -12.99
C HIS A 91 2.31 -4.58 -12.66
N ALA A 92 3.06 -3.92 -11.77
CA ALA A 92 2.81 -2.51 -11.48
C ALA A 92 2.92 -1.69 -12.77
N GLN A 93 2.01 -0.73 -12.97
CA GLN A 93 1.97 0.10 -14.18
C GLN A 93 1.96 1.60 -13.88
N THR A 94 1.68 1.98 -12.62
CA THR A 94 1.46 3.37 -12.22
C THR A 94 1.66 3.54 -10.72
N SER A 95 2.09 4.73 -10.32
CA SER A 95 2.14 5.21 -8.92
C SER A 95 0.75 5.61 -8.37
N GLN A 96 -0.30 5.58 -9.20
CA GLN A 96 -1.64 5.99 -8.79
C GLN A 96 -2.22 5.00 -7.76
N ILE A 97 -2.50 5.50 -6.56
CA ILE A 97 -3.16 4.78 -5.46
C ILE A 97 -4.20 5.71 -4.84
N GLN A 98 -5.45 5.26 -4.75
CA GLN A 98 -6.55 6.06 -4.23
C GLN A 98 -7.40 5.35 -3.17
N SER A 99 -7.18 4.05 -2.94
CA SER A 99 -7.74 3.35 -1.78
C SER A 99 -6.83 2.23 -1.31
N ILE A 100 -6.88 1.91 -0.01
CA ILE A 100 -6.03 0.89 0.61
C ILE A 100 -6.82 0.13 1.68
N ARG A 101 -6.50 -1.14 1.90
CA ARG A 101 -7.07 -1.93 3.00
C ARG A 101 -6.08 -2.97 3.51
N ARG A 102 -6.27 -3.36 4.76
CA ARG A 102 -5.57 -4.45 5.43
C ARG A 102 -6.04 -5.79 4.87
N ILE A 103 -5.13 -6.75 4.82
CA ILE A 103 -5.46 -8.13 4.48
C ILE A 103 -5.83 -8.87 5.77
N GLN A 104 -7.01 -9.48 5.77
CA GLN A 104 -7.47 -10.37 6.84
C GLN A 104 -7.13 -11.83 6.46
N GLN A 105 -6.60 -12.59 7.43
CA GLN A 105 -6.45 -14.05 7.32
C GLN A 105 -7.79 -14.76 7.52
#